data_AF-A0A954PXE5-F1
#
_entry.id   AF-A0A954PXE5-F1
#
_cell.length_a   1.000
_cell.length_b   1.000
_cell.length_c   1.000
_cell.angle_alpha   90.00
_cell.angle_beta   90.00
_cell.angle_gamma   90.00
#
_symmetry.space_group_name_H-M   'P 1'
#
loop_
_entity.id
_entity.type
_entity.pdbx_description
1 polymer ?
#
loop_
_entity_poly.entity_id
_entity_poly.type
_entity_poly.pdbx_seq_one_letter_code
_entity_poly.pdbx_strand_id
1 'polypeptide(L)'
;MIDPALAKLMRMLSWAALRHVGRSVKKPAGAFFAVFMIVMVSFGALPSIAIALTSDHTSRSVFANLLTGNLPVLMFAMTALLIASDSGDSFLELKPAELQFVLAGPFTDSHILSYRLLTILLGWIPMSAFFTLLMLPHFGSFLGGFIGLVLGGTFILLVAFQYTLVKSRLPPGVLKLIRLLALIGLAAICVETSMRLIRSPEAYSIQLISTSINGGWA
;
A
#
# COMPACT_ATOMS: atom_id res chain seq x y z
N MET A 1 21.51 -10.21 -13.90
CA MET A 1 22.48 -10.14 -12.77
C MET A 1 22.59 -8.67 -12.39
N ILE A 2 22.49 -8.32 -11.11
CA ILE A 2 22.60 -6.92 -10.68
C ILE A 2 24.09 -6.58 -10.68
N ASP A 3 24.46 -5.49 -11.35
CA ASP A 3 25.82 -4.98 -11.34
C ASP A 3 26.22 -4.66 -9.89
N PRO A 4 27.38 -5.15 -9.38
CA PRO A 4 27.85 -4.82 -8.04
C PRO A 4 27.96 -3.31 -7.77
N ALA A 5 28.20 -2.49 -8.80
CA ALA A 5 28.21 -1.04 -8.68
C ALA A 5 26.83 -0.48 -8.28
N LEU A 6 25.74 -1.01 -8.85
CA LEU A 6 24.37 -0.59 -8.54
C LEU A 6 23.97 -1.03 -7.13
N ALA A 7 24.36 -2.23 -6.70
CA ALA A 7 24.12 -2.68 -5.33
C ALA A 7 24.84 -1.78 -4.31
N LYS A 8 26.08 -1.37 -4.62
CA LYS A 8 26.84 -0.44 -3.77
C LYS A 8 26.17 0.94 -3.72
N LEU A 9 25.69 1.45 -4.85
CA LEU A 9 24.95 2.70 -4.94
C LEU A 9 23.65 2.63 -4.12
N MET A 10 22.86 1.56 -4.27
CA MET A 10 21.65 1.35 -3.48
C MET A 10 21.95 1.40 -1.98
N ARG A 11 23.00 0.70 -1.53
CA ARG A 11 23.45 0.74 -0.13
C ARG A 11 23.85 2.14 0.31
N MET A 12 24.61 2.88 -0.51
CA MET A 12 25.00 4.26 -0.19
C MET A 12 23.79 5.20 -0.09
N LEU A 13 22.82 5.08 -1.00
CA LEU A 13 21.60 5.88 -0.99
C LEU A 13 20.70 5.55 0.19
N SER A 14 20.52 4.26 0.52
CA SER A 14 19.79 3.84 1.73
C SER A 14 20.47 4.39 2.99
N TRP A 15 21.81 4.33 3.06
CA TRP A 15 22.55 4.88 4.19
C TRP A 15 22.46 6.41 4.26
N ALA A 16 22.54 7.09 3.11
CA ALA A 16 22.37 8.53 3.02
C ALA A 16 20.95 8.96 3.44
N ALA A 17 19.93 8.20 3.03
CA ALA A 17 18.54 8.41 3.43
C ALA A 17 18.37 8.24 4.94
N LEU A 18 18.90 7.15 5.53
CA LEU A 18 18.91 6.93 6.97
C LEU A 18 19.61 8.08 7.72
N ARG A 19 20.78 8.52 7.22
CA ARG A 19 21.52 9.64 7.81
C ARG A 19 20.74 10.95 7.67
N HIS A 20 20.04 11.15 6.56
CA HIS A 20 19.19 12.31 6.34
C HIS A 20 18.00 12.32 7.31
N VAL A 21 17.30 11.19 7.47
CA VAL A 21 16.24 11.03 8.48
C VAL A 21 16.77 11.35 9.88
N GLY A 22 17.91 10.76 10.26
CA GLY A 22 18.54 11.06 11.55
C GLY A 22 18.93 12.53 11.72
N ARG A 23 19.37 13.21 10.66
CA ARG A 23 19.65 14.65 10.69
C ARG A 23 18.39 15.50 10.77
N SER A 24 17.30 15.10 10.10
CA SER A 24 16.01 15.78 10.18
C SER A 24 15.45 15.71 11.59
N VAL A 25 15.56 14.56 12.26
CA VAL A 25 15.12 14.38 13.66
C VAL A 25 15.91 15.27 14.63
N LYS A 26 17.16 15.63 14.31
CA LYS A 26 17.97 16.54 15.15
C LYS A 26 17.54 18.00 15.09
N LYS A 27 16.79 18.42 14.06
CA LYS A 27 16.26 19.79 13.97
C LYS A 27 15.02 19.91 14.85
N PRO A 28 14.77 21.03 15.55
CA PRO A 28 13.62 21.15 16.46
C PRO A 28 12.28 20.90 15.74
N ALA A 29 12.11 21.45 14.54
CA ALA A 29 10.92 21.18 13.72
C ALA A 29 10.79 19.69 13.34
N GLY A 30 11.89 19.04 12.94
CA GLY A 30 11.86 17.62 12.56
C GLY A 30 11.73 16.67 13.76
N ALA A 31 12.23 17.06 14.93
CA ALA A 31 12.01 16.36 16.19
C ALA A 31 10.52 16.35 16.56
N PHE A 32 9.86 17.51 16.47
CA PHE A 32 8.42 17.62 16.70
C PHE A 32 7.63 16.72 15.74
N PHE A 33 7.94 16.76 14.43
CA PHE A 33 7.31 15.86 13.45
C PHE A 33 7.59 14.38 13.73
N ALA A 34 8.81 14.02 14.14
CA ALA A 34 9.16 12.64 14.45
C ALA A 34 8.40 12.12 15.68
N VAL A 35 8.31 12.91 16.74
CA VAL A 35 7.52 12.59 17.93
C VAL A 35 6.05 12.47 17.55
N PHE A 36 5.50 13.42 16.79
CA PHE A 36 4.13 13.38 16.32
C PHE A 36 3.82 12.11 15.52
N MET A 37 4.70 11.75 14.58
CA MET A 37 4.58 10.51 13.81
C MET A 37 4.65 9.27 14.70
N ILE A 38 5.59 9.21 15.66
CA ILE A 38 5.70 8.09 16.60
C ILE A 38 4.43 7.98 17.44
N VAL A 39 3.88 9.09 17.92
CA VAL A 39 2.63 9.10 18.70
C VAL A 39 1.47 8.59 17.86
N MET A 40 1.26 9.11 16.64
CA MET A 40 0.20 8.64 15.76
C MET A 40 0.32 7.15 15.43
N VAL A 41 1.54 6.71 15.10
CA VAL A 41 1.84 5.29 14.81
C VAL A 41 1.57 4.43 16.04
N SER A 42 2.08 4.82 17.21
CA SER A 42 1.91 4.06 18.44
C SER A 42 0.45 4.00 18.86
N PHE A 43 -0.31 5.08 18.69
CA PHE A 43 -1.73 5.14 19.01
C PHE A 43 -2.55 4.23 18.09
N GLY A 44 -2.15 4.02 16.84
CA GLY A 44 -2.77 3.03 15.95
C GLY A 44 -2.32 1.59 16.22
N ALA A 45 -1.04 1.40 16.51
CA ALA A 45 -0.42 0.09 16.67
C ALA A 45 -0.69 -0.56 18.04
N LEU A 46 -0.65 0.21 19.13
CA LEU A 46 -0.78 -0.31 20.49
C LEU A 46 -2.15 -0.94 20.76
N PRO A 47 -3.30 -0.31 20.40
CA PRO A 47 -4.60 -0.95 20.58
C PRO A 47 -4.71 -2.23 19.76
N SER A 48 -4.17 -2.23 18.53
CA SER A 48 -4.15 -3.41 17.67
C SER A 48 -3.35 -4.56 18.27
N ILE A 49 -2.18 -4.29 18.84
CA ILE A 49 -1.39 -5.30 19.54
C ILE A 49 -2.08 -5.75 20.84
N ALA A 50 -2.60 -4.81 21.62
CA ALA A 50 -3.26 -5.11 22.89
C ALA A 50 -4.47 -6.04 22.68
N ILE A 51 -5.33 -5.73 21.71
CA ILE A 51 -6.47 -6.57 21.32
C ILE A 51 -5.97 -7.95 20.85
N ALA A 52 -4.94 -8.00 20.01
CA ALA A 52 -4.41 -9.26 19.51
C ALA A 52 -3.83 -10.16 20.63
N LEU A 53 -3.37 -9.59 21.75
CA LEU A 53 -2.82 -10.34 22.88
C LEU A 53 -3.85 -10.72 23.95
N THR A 54 -4.90 -9.92 24.15
CA THR A 54 -5.91 -10.16 25.20
C THR A 54 -7.14 -10.93 24.71
N SER A 55 -7.36 -11.02 23.40
CA SER A 55 -8.52 -11.71 22.83
C SER A 55 -8.28 -13.22 22.76
N ASP A 56 -8.67 -13.96 23.81
CA ASP A 56 -8.67 -15.44 23.80
C ASP A 56 -9.65 -16.05 22.78
N HIS A 57 -10.54 -15.22 22.22
CA HIS A 57 -11.40 -15.62 21.12
C HIS A 57 -11.01 -14.86 19.87
N THR A 58 -10.41 -15.59 18.92
CA THR A 58 -10.30 -15.19 17.52
C THR A 58 -11.70 -15.17 16.89
N SER A 59 -12.59 -14.35 17.44
CA SER A 59 -13.85 -14.02 16.79
C SER A 59 -13.47 -13.37 15.48
N ARG A 60 -13.50 -14.15 14.37
CA ARG A 60 -13.33 -13.66 13.02
C ARG A 60 -14.27 -12.48 12.88
N SER A 61 -13.74 -11.27 13.02
CA SER A 61 -14.54 -10.07 12.96
C SER A 61 -15.28 -10.09 11.63
N VAL A 62 -16.53 -9.62 11.61
CA VAL A 62 -17.30 -9.47 10.37
C VAL A 62 -16.46 -8.76 9.30
N PHE A 63 -15.63 -7.81 9.73
CA PHE A 63 -14.64 -7.13 8.91
C PHE A 63 -13.60 -8.05 8.27
N ALA A 64 -13.02 -9.02 9.00
CA ALA A 64 -12.08 -9.99 8.44
C ALA A 64 -12.72 -10.88 7.35
N ASN A 65 -13.96 -11.32 7.56
CA ASN A 65 -14.70 -12.09 6.54
C ASN A 65 -15.00 -11.24 5.30
N LEU A 66 -15.40 -9.98 5.49
CA LEU A 66 -15.64 -9.03 4.40
C LEU A 66 -14.36 -8.70 3.62
N LEU A 67 -13.22 -8.53 4.30
CA LEU A 67 -11.93 -8.27 3.68
C LEU A 67 -11.46 -9.45 2.83
N THR A 68 -11.58 -10.67 3.37
CA THR A 68 -11.11 -11.88 2.69
C THR A 68 -11.93 -12.15 1.42
N GLY A 69 -13.25 -11.93 1.46
CA GLY A 69 -14.13 -12.11 0.30
C GLY A 69 -14.00 -11.02 -0.76
N ASN A 70 -13.68 -9.78 -0.36
CA ASN A 70 -13.63 -8.62 -1.27
C ASN A 70 -12.20 -8.20 -1.67
N LEU A 71 -11.17 -8.95 -1.26
CA LEU A 71 -9.76 -8.64 -1.54
C LEU A 71 -9.48 -8.42 -3.04
N PRO A 72 -9.95 -9.29 -3.97
CA PRO A 72 -9.74 -9.08 -5.40
C PRO A 72 -10.37 -7.78 -5.94
N VAL A 73 -11.54 -7.42 -5.40
CA VAL A 73 -12.26 -6.19 -5.77
C VAL A 73 -11.47 -4.96 -5.31
N LEU A 74 -10.93 -5.00 -4.10
CA LEU A 74 -10.12 -3.92 -3.54
C LEU A 74 -8.79 -3.77 -4.30
N MET A 75 -8.15 -4.88 -4.65
CA MET A 75 -6.96 -4.87 -5.51
C MET A 75 -7.25 -4.26 -6.88
N PHE A 76 -8.34 -4.67 -7.53
CA PHE A 76 -8.75 -4.09 -8.80
C PHE A 76 -9.02 -2.59 -8.66
N ALA A 77 -9.75 -2.16 -7.62
CA ALA A 77 -10.05 -0.75 -7.39
C ALA A 77 -8.77 0.09 -7.22
N MET A 78 -7.80 -0.40 -6.45
CA MET A 78 -6.50 0.25 -6.27
C MET A 78 -5.70 0.31 -7.57
N THR A 79 -5.65 -0.78 -8.34
CA THR A 79 -4.98 -0.80 -9.65
C THR A 79 -5.64 0.14 -10.64
N ALA A 80 -6.97 0.14 -10.72
CA ALA A 80 -7.74 1.03 -11.58
C ALA A 80 -7.50 2.50 -11.22
N LEU A 81 -7.43 2.82 -9.92
CA LEU A 81 -7.12 4.16 -9.44
C LEU A 81 -5.72 4.59 -9.87
N LEU A 82 -4.70 3.75 -9.68
CA LEU A 82 -3.32 4.05 -10.09
C LEU A 82 -3.16 4.26 -11.61
N ILE A 83 -3.90 3.49 -12.41
CA ILE A 83 -3.94 3.65 -13.86
C ILE A 83 -4.63 4.95 -14.25
N ALA A 84 -5.75 5.27 -13.61
CA ALA A 84 -6.52 6.49 -13.89
C ALA A 84 -5.75 7.77 -13.49
N SER A 85 -4.99 7.72 -12.39
CA SER A 85 -4.20 8.85 -11.88
C SER A 85 -2.84 9.02 -12.54
N ASP A 86 -2.42 8.11 -13.43
CA ASP A 86 -1.07 8.07 -14.00
C ASP A 86 0.06 8.05 -12.93
N SER A 87 -0.23 7.58 -11.72
CA SER A 87 0.74 7.59 -10.62
C SER A 87 1.99 6.73 -10.91
N GLY A 88 1.91 5.83 -11.89
CA GLY A 88 3.03 5.01 -12.34
C GLY A 88 4.21 5.81 -12.90
N ASP A 89 3.98 7.00 -13.45
CA ASP A 89 5.06 7.84 -14.02
C ASP A 89 6.05 8.26 -12.92
N SER A 90 5.55 8.60 -11.73
CA SER A 90 6.38 8.94 -10.56
C SER A 90 7.29 7.80 -10.07
N PHE A 91 6.94 6.54 -10.38
CA PHE A 91 7.78 5.39 -10.03
C PHE A 91 8.97 5.21 -10.96
N LEU A 92 8.89 5.75 -12.19
CA LEU A 92 9.98 5.74 -13.16
C LEU A 92 10.88 6.97 -13.07
N GLU A 93 10.39 8.08 -12.53
CA GLU A 93 11.17 9.31 -12.41
C GLU A 93 12.44 9.09 -11.58
N LEU A 94 13.60 9.32 -12.22
CA LEU A 94 14.90 9.25 -11.58
C LEU A 94 15.11 10.49 -10.70
N LYS A 95 15.54 10.31 -9.45
CA LYS A 95 15.93 11.46 -8.62
C LYS A 95 17.17 12.10 -9.26
N PRO A 96 17.37 13.42 -9.13
CA PRO A 96 18.51 14.10 -9.75
C PRO A 96 19.87 13.47 -9.42
N ALA A 97 20.06 13.02 -8.17
CA ALA A 97 21.27 12.32 -7.75
C ALA A 97 21.46 10.97 -8.47
N GLU A 98 20.39 10.24 -8.73
CA GLU A 98 20.44 8.95 -9.43
C GLU A 98 20.70 9.15 -10.92
N LEU A 99 20.13 10.21 -11.50
CA LEU A 99 20.31 10.57 -12.90
C LEU A 99 21.78 10.88 -13.21
N GLN A 100 22.49 11.59 -12.33
CA GLN A 100 23.93 11.85 -12.47
C GLN A 100 24.77 10.56 -12.48
N PHE A 101 24.40 9.57 -11.66
CA PHE A 101 25.09 8.28 -11.62
C PHE A 101 24.78 7.42 -12.85
N VAL A 102 23.52 7.40 -13.28
CA VAL A 102 23.10 6.64 -14.46
C VAL A 102 23.77 7.18 -15.72
N LEU A 103 23.88 8.50 -15.87
CA LEU A 103 24.55 9.13 -17.02
C LEU A 103 26.07 8.93 -17.03
N ALA A 104 26.70 8.75 -15.86
CA ALA A 104 28.15 8.62 -15.76
C ALA A 104 28.67 7.18 -15.99
N GLY A 105 27.80 6.17 -15.89
CA GLY A 105 28.19 4.76 -16.01
C GLY A 105 27.65 4.09 -17.28
N PRO A 106 28.30 3.02 -17.78
CA PRO A 106 27.81 2.23 -18.92
C PRO A 106 26.68 1.28 -18.48
N PHE A 107 25.56 1.84 -17.99
CA PHE A 107 24.41 1.07 -17.53
C PHE A 107 23.42 0.81 -18.66
N THR A 108 22.91 -0.43 -18.76
CA THR A 108 21.84 -0.79 -19.68
C THR A 108 20.47 -0.46 -19.08
N ASP A 109 19.46 -0.28 -19.92
CA ASP A 109 18.07 0.00 -19.50
C ASP A 109 17.55 -1.07 -18.52
N SER A 110 17.89 -2.34 -18.74
CA SER A 110 17.51 -3.45 -17.85
C SER A 110 18.09 -3.32 -16.44
N HIS A 111 19.30 -2.76 -16.33
CA HIS A 111 19.93 -2.53 -15.03
C HIS A 111 19.23 -1.41 -14.26
N ILE A 112 18.89 -0.33 -14.94
CA ILE A 112 18.16 0.81 -14.36
C ILE A 112 16.76 0.36 -13.89
N LEU A 113 16.07 -0.40 -14.73
CA LEU A 113 14.75 -0.95 -14.42
C LEU A 113 14.78 -1.85 -13.18
N SER A 114 15.75 -2.77 -13.14
CA SER A 114 15.92 -3.70 -12.02
C SER A 114 16.24 -2.98 -10.71
N TYR A 115 17.12 -1.96 -10.77
CA TYR A 115 17.42 -1.09 -9.63
C TYR A 115 16.16 -0.39 -9.10
N ARG A 116 15.32 0.12 -10.00
CA ARG A 116 14.07 0.78 -9.62
C ARG A 116 13.08 -0.14 -8.94
N LEU A 117 12.81 -1.29 -9.56
CA LEU A 117 11.90 -2.28 -8.98
C LEU A 117 12.38 -2.75 -7.61
N LEU A 118 13.68 -2.97 -7.44
CA LEU A 118 14.27 -3.33 -6.14
C LEU A 118 14.13 -2.23 -5.09
N THR A 119 14.37 -0.97 -5.47
CA THR A 119 14.28 0.15 -4.54
C THR A 119 12.84 0.34 -4.04
N ILE A 120 11.85 0.21 -4.93
CA ILE A 120 10.43 0.26 -4.59
C ILE A 120 10.07 -0.93 -3.69
N LEU A 121 10.48 -2.15 -4.06
CA LEU A 121 10.24 -3.35 -3.27
C LEU A 121 10.82 -3.22 -1.85
N LEU A 122 12.04 -2.71 -1.73
CA LEU A 122 12.73 -2.53 -0.46
C LEU A 122 12.04 -1.48 0.43
N GLY A 123 11.41 -0.46 -0.16
CA GLY A 123 10.53 0.47 0.55
C GLY A 123 9.17 -0.14 0.91
N TRP A 124 8.65 -1.05 0.08
CA TRP A 124 7.35 -1.69 0.28
C TRP A 124 7.34 -2.70 1.43
N ILE A 125 8.45 -3.42 1.64
CA ILE A 125 8.59 -4.41 2.73
C ILE A 125 8.32 -3.81 4.11
N PRO A 126 9.01 -2.76 4.58
CA PRO A 126 8.76 -2.18 5.90
C PRO A 126 7.37 -1.55 5.98
N MET A 127 6.85 -0.98 4.89
CA MET A 127 5.49 -0.45 4.84
C MET A 127 4.45 -1.56 5.02
N SER A 128 4.66 -2.72 4.40
CA SER A 128 3.79 -3.89 4.52
C SER A 128 3.84 -4.45 5.94
N ALA A 129 5.03 -4.56 6.55
CA ALA A 129 5.17 -4.98 7.94
C ALA A 129 4.41 -4.03 8.89
N PHE A 130 4.54 -2.72 8.66
CA PHE A 130 3.83 -1.71 9.42
C PHE A 130 2.30 -1.84 9.31
N PHE A 131 1.77 -1.94 8.08
CA PHE A 131 0.32 -2.13 7.88
C PHE A 131 -0.19 -3.46 8.44
N THR A 132 0.62 -4.52 8.35
CA THR A 132 0.26 -5.82 8.95
C THR A 132 0.09 -5.69 10.45
N LEU A 133 0.97 -4.93 11.11
CA LEU A 133 0.91 -4.72 12.55
C LEU A 133 -0.32 -3.89 12.94
N LEU A 134 -0.66 -2.86 12.17
CA LEU A 134 -1.89 -2.09 12.38
C LEU A 134 -3.16 -2.93 12.20
N MET A 135 -3.17 -3.83 11.22
CA MET A 135 -4.30 -4.69 10.88
C MET A 135 -4.27 -6.05 11.57
N LEU A 136 -3.34 -6.26 12.51
CA LEU A 136 -3.13 -7.54 13.19
C LEU A 136 -4.41 -8.11 13.83
N PRO A 137 -5.32 -7.33 14.45
CA PRO A 137 -6.59 -7.85 14.98
C PRO A 137 -7.51 -8.48 13.92
N HIS A 138 -7.33 -8.10 12.65
CA HIS A 138 -8.16 -8.53 11.54
C HIS A 138 -7.54 -9.71 10.79
N PHE A 139 -6.23 -9.94 10.97
CA PHE A 139 -5.53 -11.06 10.36
C PHE A 139 -5.43 -12.23 11.34
N GLY A 140 -5.70 -13.44 10.87
CA GLY A 140 -5.52 -14.64 11.70
C GLY A 140 -4.06 -14.93 12.06
N SER A 141 -3.10 -14.35 11.33
CA SER A 141 -1.68 -14.43 11.66
C SER A 141 -0.91 -13.23 11.11
N PHE A 142 0.12 -12.78 11.82
CA PHE A 142 1.03 -11.74 11.34
C PHE A 142 1.69 -12.15 10.02
N LEU A 143 2.23 -13.37 9.95
CA LEU A 143 2.94 -13.85 8.76
C LEU A 143 2.01 -13.90 7.54
N GLY A 144 0.77 -14.36 7.70
CA GLY A 144 -0.21 -14.41 6.61
C GLY A 144 -0.59 -13.01 6.10
N GLY A 145 -0.85 -12.07 7.01
CA GLY A 145 -1.12 -10.68 6.65
C GLY A 145 0.06 -10.02 5.95
N PHE A 146 1.28 -10.25 6.45
CA PHE A 146 2.52 -9.72 5.88
C PHE A 146 2.76 -10.23 4.46
N ILE A 147 2.70 -11.55 4.25
CA ILE A 147 2.87 -12.16 2.93
C ILE A 147 1.77 -11.66 1.99
N GLY A 148 0.52 -11.59 2.44
CA GLY A 148 -0.61 -11.09 1.65
C GLY A 148 -0.42 -9.63 1.20
N LEU A 149 0.00 -8.73 2.09
CA LEU A 149 0.25 -7.33 1.77
C LEU A 149 1.48 -7.13 0.88
N VAL A 150 2.55 -7.89 1.11
CA VAL A 150 3.74 -7.85 0.25
C VAL A 150 3.37 -8.31 -1.15
N LEU A 151 2.74 -9.49 -1.31
CA LEU A 151 2.39 -10.04 -2.63
C LEU A 151 1.30 -9.23 -3.33
N GLY A 152 0.23 -8.86 -2.62
CA GLY A 152 -0.87 -8.07 -3.18
C GLY A 152 -0.41 -6.67 -3.61
N GLY A 153 0.38 -6.00 -2.76
CA GLY A 153 0.94 -4.69 -3.08
C GLY A 153 1.92 -4.73 -4.24
N THR A 154 2.83 -5.71 -4.26
CA THR A 154 3.77 -5.89 -5.38
C THR A 154 3.07 -6.22 -6.68
N PHE A 155 2.00 -7.03 -6.65
CA PHE A 155 1.16 -7.27 -7.82
C PHE A 155 0.57 -5.96 -8.37
N ILE A 156 -0.06 -5.15 -7.51
CA ILE A 156 -0.63 -3.85 -7.90
C ILE A 156 0.45 -2.94 -8.51
N LEU A 157 1.62 -2.86 -7.87
CA LEU A 157 2.76 -2.06 -8.35
C LEU A 157 3.27 -2.54 -9.71
N LEU A 158 3.41 -3.85 -9.91
CA LEU A 158 3.86 -4.42 -11.18
C LEU A 158 2.88 -4.13 -12.32
N VAL A 159 1.57 -4.22 -12.08
CA VAL A 159 0.55 -3.88 -13.08
C VAL A 159 0.61 -2.39 -13.45
N ALA A 160 0.69 -1.51 -12.45
CA ALA A 160 0.82 -0.07 -12.69
C ALA A 160 2.09 0.25 -13.48
N PHE A 161 3.21 -0.39 -13.13
CA PHE A 161 4.49 -0.22 -13.81
C PHE A 161 4.44 -0.71 -15.26
N GLN A 162 3.82 -1.86 -15.52
CA GLN A 162 3.65 -2.39 -16.86
C GLN A 162 2.75 -1.50 -17.72
N TYR A 163 1.67 -0.95 -17.14
CA TYR A 163 0.86 0.07 -17.81
C TYR A 163 1.71 1.28 -18.21
N THR A 164 2.54 1.80 -17.30
CA THR A 164 3.40 2.96 -17.61
C THR A 164 4.42 2.66 -18.73
N LEU A 165 5.03 1.47 -18.74
CA LEU A 165 5.96 1.09 -19.81
C LEU A 165 5.25 1.00 -21.17
N VAL A 166 4.07 0.39 -21.20
CA VAL A 166 3.28 0.20 -22.42
C VAL A 166 2.66 1.51 -22.90
N LYS A 167 2.34 2.44 -21.99
CA LYS A 167 1.73 3.74 -22.30
C LYS A 167 2.46 4.52 -23.39
N SER A 168 3.79 4.50 -23.37
CA SER A 168 4.65 5.17 -24.37
C SER A 168 4.46 4.64 -25.81
N ARG A 169 3.96 3.41 -25.96
CA ARG A 169 3.78 2.73 -27.25
C ARG A 169 2.33 2.74 -27.73
N LEU A 170 1.38 3.18 -26.91
CA LEU A 170 -0.04 3.16 -27.23
C LEU A 170 -0.50 4.47 -27.84
N PRO A 171 -1.42 4.44 -28.82
CA PRO A 171 -2.04 5.64 -29.34
C PRO A 171 -2.93 6.29 -28.27
N PRO A 172 -3.10 7.63 -28.31
CA PRO A 172 -3.82 8.37 -27.26
C PRO A 172 -5.29 7.94 -27.12
N GLY A 173 -5.94 7.47 -28.19
CA GLY A 173 -7.29 6.93 -28.14
C GLY A 173 -7.41 5.68 -27.28
N VAL A 174 -6.45 4.75 -27.40
CA VAL A 174 -6.41 3.51 -26.61
C VAL A 174 -6.15 3.83 -25.13
N LEU A 175 -5.28 4.79 -24.83
CA LEU A 175 -5.03 5.23 -23.45
C LEU A 175 -6.30 5.81 -22.80
N LYS A 176 -7.04 6.67 -23.51
CA LYS A 176 -8.32 7.21 -23.03
C LYS A 176 -9.33 6.09 -22.79
N LEU A 177 -9.39 5.11 -23.70
CA LEU A 177 -10.29 3.96 -23.56
C LEU A 177 -9.93 3.11 -22.32
N ILE A 178 -8.66 2.78 -22.11
CA ILE A 178 -8.20 2.01 -20.94
C ILE A 178 -8.59 2.72 -19.64
N ARG A 179 -8.34 4.03 -19.54
CA ARG A 179 -8.71 4.82 -18.35
C ARG A 179 -10.22 4.88 -18.14
N LEU A 180 -10.97 5.09 -19.21
CA LEU A 180 -12.43 5.12 -19.17
C LEU A 180 -12.99 3.76 -18.72
N LEU A 181 -12.46 2.65 -19.23
CA LEU A 181 -12.85 1.30 -18.80
C LEU A 181 -12.48 1.05 -17.32
N ALA A 182 -11.30 1.47 -16.89
CA ALA A 182 -10.89 1.37 -15.48
C ALA A 182 -11.83 2.17 -14.56
N LEU A 183 -12.19 3.40 -14.94
CA LEU A 183 -13.12 4.25 -14.20
C LEU A 183 -14.54 3.70 -14.19
N ILE A 184 -15.04 3.19 -15.31
CA ILE A 184 -16.36 2.54 -15.38
C ILE A 184 -16.38 1.29 -14.49
N GLY A 185 -15.33 0.47 -14.53
CA GLY A 185 -15.20 -0.70 -13.66
C GLY A 185 -15.21 -0.31 -12.18
N LEU A 186 -14.49 0.75 -11.81
CA LEU A 186 -14.48 1.29 -10.45
C LEU A 186 -15.87 1.82 -10.04
N ALA A 187 -16.54 2.57 -10.93
CA ALA A 187 -17.89 3.07 -10.69
C ALA A 187 -18.89 1.92 -10.52
N ALA A 188 -18.81 0.87 -11.33
CA ALA A 188 -19.65 -0.32 -11.21
C ALA A 188 -19.46 -1.02 -9.86
N ILE A 189 -18.20 -1.15 -9.40
CA ILE A 189 -17.90 -1.69 -8.07
C ILE A 189 -18.48 -0.80 -6.96
N CYS A 190 -18.35 0.53 -7.06
CA CYS A 190 -18.93 1.47 -6.09
C CYS A 190 -20.46 1.36 -6.03
N VAL A 191 -21.13 1.23 -7.19
CA VAL A 191 -22.59 1.06 -7.26
C VAL A 191 -23.00 -0.28 -6.67
N GLU A 192 -22.34 -1.38 -7.04
CA GLU A 192 -22.64 -2.72 -6.52
C GLU A 192 -22.41 -2.79 -5.01
N THR A 193 -21.30 -2.26 -4.50
CA THR A 193 -21.02 -2.22 -3.06
C THR A 193 -22.03 -1.35 -2.31
N SER A 194 -22.43 -0.21 -2.87
CA SER A 194 -23.46 0.66 -2.30
C SER A 194 -24.84 -0.02 -2.30
N MET A 195 -25.20 -0.72 -3.38
CA MET A 195 -26.46 -1.49 -3.45
C MET A 195 -26.48 -2.64 -2.45
N ARG A 196 -25.37 -3.37 -2.28
CA ARG A 196 -25.23 -4.41 -1.25
C ARG A 196 -25.35 -3.83 0.15
N LEU A 197 -24.78 -2.66 0.40
CA LEU A 197 -24.87 -1.97 1.69
C LEU A 197 -26.31 -1.55 2.00
N ILE A 198 -27.04 -1.01 1.03
CA ILE A 198 -28.45 -0.60 1.20
C ILE A 198 -29.37 -1.81 1.39
N ARG A 199 -29.10 -2.93 0.71
CA ARG A 199 -29.91 -4.15 0.79
C ARG A 199 -29.59 -5.03 1.99
N SER A 200 -28.49 -4.77 2.70
CA SER A 200 -28.11 -5.48 3.92
C SER A 200 -29.11 -5.17 5.05
N PRO A 201 -29.99 -6.12 5.44
CA PRO A 201 -30.98 -5.87 6.48
C PRO A 201 -30.35 -5.73 7.88
N GLU A 202 -29.08 -6.13 8.04
CA GLU A 202 -28.37 -6.11 9.32
C GLU A 202 -27.65 -4.77 9.59
N ALA A 203 -27.25 -4.02 8.55
CA ALA A 203 -26.39 -2.84 8.68
C ALA A 203 -27.10 -1.62 9.31
N TYR A 204 -28.44 -1.61 9.35
CA TYR A 204 -29.25 -0.55 9.94
C TYR A 204 -30.28 -1.07 10.96
N SER A 205 -30.09 -2.29 11.48
CA SER A 205 -30.99 -2.76 12.53
C SER A 205 -30.72 -1.95 13.81
N ILE A 206 -31.74 -1.22 14.29
CA ILE A 206 -31.75 -0.55 15.59
C ILE A 206 -31.32 -1.51 16.71
N GLN A 207 -31.50 -2.82 16.51
CA GLN A 207 -31.01 -3.89 17.38
C GLN A 207 -29.49 -3.95 17.53
N LEU A 208 -28.70 -3.72 16.49
CA LEU A 208 -27.22 -3.77 16.59
C LEU A 208 -26.68 -2.54 17.36
N ILE A 209 -27.30 -1.39 17.13
CA ILE A 209 -27.03 -0.16 17.90
C ILE A 209 -27.52 -0.34 19.35
N SER A 210 -28.73 -0.87 19.57
CA SER A 210 -29.27 -1.07 20.92
C SER A 210 -28.53 -2.15 21.70
N THR A 211 -28.07 -3.22 21.06
CA THR A 211 -27.25 -4.25 21.73
C THR A 211 -25.85 -3.74 22.06
N SER A 212 -25.27 -2.88 21.22
CA SER A 212 -23.98 -2.22 21.54
C SER A 212 -24.09 -1.18 22.67
N ILE A 213 -25.24 -0.50 22.80
CA ILE A 213 -25.47 0.52 23.83
C ILE A 213 -25.95 -0.11 25.15
N ASN A 214 -26.86 -1.09 25.10
CA ASN A 214 -27.47 -1.71 26.28
C ASN A 214 -26.80 -3.03 26.70
N GLY A 215 -25.64 -3.38 26.12
CA GLY A 215 -24.88 -4.56 26.53
C GLY A 215 -25.60 -5.90 26.36
N GLY A 216 -26.57 -5.98 25.44
CA GLY A 216 -27.28 -7.23 25.14
C GLY A 216 -28.29 -7.70 26.21
N TRP A 217 -28.79 -6.83 27.07
CA TRP A 217 -29.92 -7.17 27.95
C TRP A 217 -31.24 -6.83 27.26
N ALA A 218 -31.79 -7.82 26.55
CA ALA A 218 -33.19 -7.89 26.15
C ALA A 218 -33.78 -9.21 26.63
#